data_AF-A0A6C0KUA2-F1
#
_entry.id   AF-A0A6C0KUA2-F1
#
_cell.length_a   1.000
_cell.length_b   1.000
_cell.length_c   1.000
_cell.angle_alpha   90.00
_cell.angle_beta   90.00
_cell.angle_gamma   90.00
#
_symmetry.space_group_name_H-M   'P 1'
#
loop_
_entity.id
_entity.type
_entity.pdbx_description
1 polymer ?
#
loop_
_entity_poly.entity_id
_entity_poly.type
_entity_poly.pdbx_seq_one_letter_code
_entity_poly.pdbx_strand_id
1 'polypeptide(L)'
;MAYTNKFVKDFKNLCTPAFIYLFISVFIFIVIAIQNFGNTTKYCVGYFECELPNTFLVFVFKAIYILFWTFILNSLCKAGYKEISWFLVLLPLILLFVILGLIIITYSAAPLL
;
A
#
# COMPACT_ATOMS: atom_id res chain seq x y z
N MET A 1 -28.33 -1.73 1.37
CA MET A 1 -28.10 -2.69 0.27
C MET A 1 -27.83 -2.04 -1.09
N ALA A 2 -28.45 -0.91 -1.44
CA ALA A 2 -28.15 -0.21 -2.70
C ALA A 2 -26.68 0.29 -2.81
N TYR A 3 -26.11 0.80 -1.72
CA TYR A 3 -24.73 1.31 -1.67
C TYR A 3 -23.66 0.21 -1.83
N THR A 4 -23.85 -0.93 -1.17
CA THR A 4 -22.93 -2.07 -1.25
C THR A 4 -22.87 -2.61 -2.69
N ASN A 5 -24.01 -2.67 -3.37
CA ASN A 5 -24.08 -3.11 -4.77
C ASN A 5 -23.35 -2.16 -5.73
N LYS A 6 -23.40 -0.84 -5.49
CA LYS A 6 -22.66 0.14 -6.29
C LYS A 6 -21.14 -0.02 -6.10
N PHE A 7 -20.68 -0.13 -4.85
CA PHE A 7 -19.26 -0.33 -4.55
C PHE A 7 -18.70 -1.59 -5.21
N VAL A 8 -19.42 -2.73 -5.10
CA VAL A 8 -19.01 -3.98 -5.75
C VAL A 8 -18.98 -3.84 -7.28
N LYS A 9 -19.89 -3.07 -7.87
CA LYS A 9 -19.89 -2.78 -9.31
C LYS A 9 -18.68 -1.94 -9.71
N ASP A 10 -18.38 -0.89 -8.95
CA ASP A 10 -17.24 -0.01 -9.20
C ASP A 10 -15.91 -0.77 -9.03
N PHE A 11 -15.84 -1.70 -8.06
CA PHE A 11 -14.69 -2.58 -7.84
C PHE A 11 -14.51 -3.62 -8.98
N LYS A 12 -15.60 -4.14 -9.53
CA LYS A 12 -15.56 -5.02 -10.71
C LYS A 12 -15.21 -4.27 -12.00
N ASN A 13 -15.35 -2.95 -12.01
CA ASN A 13 -15.09 -2.08 -13.16
C ASN A 13 -13.73 -1.35 -13.07
N LEU A 14 -12.78 -1.87 -12.28
CA LEU A 14 -11.40 -1.40 -12.36
C LEU A 14 -10.75 -1.88 -13.65
N CYS A 15 -9.94 -1.00 -14.23
CA CYS A 15 -9.00 -1.42 -15.26
C CYS A 15 -8.03 -2.50 -14.74
N THR A 16 -7.63 -3.40 -15.62
CA THR A 16 -6.66 -4.48 -15.34
C THR A 16 -5.40 -4.01 -14.59
N PRO A 17 -4.65 -2.96 -15.00
CA PRO A 17 -3.47 -2.50 -14.27
C PRO A 17 -3.79 -2.05 -12.83
N ALA A 18 -4.89 -1.34 -12.63
CA ALA A 18 -5.30 -0.87 -11.30
C ALA A 18 -5.75 -2.03 -10.41
N PHE A 19 -6.47 -3.01 -10.97
CA PHE A 19 -6.89 -4.22 -10.25
C PHE A 19 -5.68 -5.06 -9.81
N ILE A 20 -4.71 -5.28 -10.70
CA ILE A 20 -3.48 -6.04 -10.38
C ILE A 20 -2.69 -5.34 -9.26
N TYR A 21 -2.49 -4.02 -9.37
CA TYR A 21 -1.83 -3.24 -8.33
C TYR A 21 -2.53 -3.38 -6.98
N LEU A 22 -3.86 -3.20 -6.95
CA LEU A 22 -4.66 -3.30 -5.73
C LEU A 22 -4.59 -4.69 -5.11
N PHE A 23 -4.74 -5.74 -5.91
CA PHE A 23 -4.70 -7.12 -5.45
C PHE A 23 -3.36 -7.46 -4.78
N ILE A 24 -2.24 -7.16 -5.46
CA ILE A 24 -0.89 -7.41 -4.94
C ILE A 24 -0.65 -6.59 -3.68
N SER A 25 -1.01 -5.31 -3.70
CA SER A 25 -0.77 -4.41 -2.56
C SER A 25 -1.57 -4.80 -1.33
N VAL A 26 -2.83 -5.21 -1.49
CA VAL A 26 -3.68 -5.71 -0.40
C VAL A 26 -3.14 -7.03 0.14
N PHE A 27 -2.66 -7.93 -0.72
CA PHE A 27 -2.04 -9.17 -0.28
C PHE A 27 -0.81 -8.90 0.61
N ILE A 28 0.11 -8.03 0.15
CA ILE A 28 1.28 -7.62 0.94
C ILE A 28 0.86 -6.93 2.24
N PHE A 29 -0.14 -6.05 2.19
CA PHE A 29 -0.67 -5.35 3.36
C PHE A 29 -1.16 -6.34 4.43
N ILE A 30 -1.94 -7.37 4.04
CA ILE A 30 -2.45 -8.39 4.96
C ILE A 30 -1.30 -9.20 5.57
N VAL A 31 -0.35 -9.64 4.76
CA VAL A 31 0.82 -10.40 5.23
C VAL A 31 1.62 -9.61 6.27
N ILE A 32 1.81 -8.30 6.06
CA ILE A 32 2.49 -7.44 7.03
C ILE A 32 1.61 -7.15 8.26
N ALA A 33 0.30 -7.00 8.09
CA ALA A 33 -0.63 -6.79 9.20
C ALA A 33 -0.63 -7.98 10.16
N ILE A 34 -0.58 -9.21 9.64
CA ILE A 34 -0.46 -10.43 10.46
C ILE A 34 0.86 -10.42 11.26
N GLN A 35 1.97 -10.05 10.64
CA GLN A 35 3.27 -9.96 11.33
C GLN A 35 3.32 -8.91 12.44
N ASN A 36 2.43 -7.91 12.39
CA ASN A 36 2.38 -6.79 13.35
C ASN A 36 1.14 -6.83 14.24
N PHE A 37 0.42 -7.96 14.27
CA PHE A 37 -0.82 -8.05 15.01
C PHE A 37 -0.57 -7.89 16.51
N GLY A 38 -1.26 -6.93 17.13
CA GLY A 38 -1.11 -6.61 18.55
C GLY A 38 0.10 -5.73 18.90
N ASN A 39 0.96 -5.38 17.93
CA ASN A 39 2.12 -4.54 18.17
C ASN A 39 1.81 -3.07 17.87
N THR A 40 2.02 -2.17 18.83
CA THR A 40 1.66 -0.74 18.74
C THR A 40 2.86 0.18 18.51
N THR A 41 4.07 -0.27 18.87
CA THR A 41 5.30 0.54 18.82
C THR A 41 6.45 -0.13 18.09
N LYS A 42 6.34 -1.41 17.71
CA LYS A 42 7.37 -2.11 16.95
C LYS A 42 6.80 -2.61 15.63
N TYR A 43 7.46 -2.26 14.55
CA TYR A 43 7.01 -2.52 13.19
C TYR A 43 7.93 -3.51 12.49
N CYS A 44 7.38 -4.66 12.10
CA CYS A 44 8.08 -5.80 11.52
C CYS A 44 7.77 -5.94 10.03
N VAL A 45 8.79 -6.16 9.20
CA VAL A 45 8.68 -6.51 7.78
C VAL A 45 9.65 -7.64 7.49
N GLY A 46 9.16 -8.88 7.52
CA GLY A 46 10.00 -10.07 7.43
C GLY A 46 10.93 -10.15 8.66
N TYR A 47 12.24 -10.20 8.41
CA TYR A 47 13.25 -10.23 9.46
C TYR A 47 13.68 -8.83 9.96
N PHE A 48 13.18 -7.76 9.33
CA PHE A 48 13.50 -6.39 9.73
C PHE A 48 12.49 -5.87 10.74
N GLU A 49 12.98 -5.19 11.76
CA GLU A 49 12.18 -4.55 12.80
C GLU A 49 12.69 -3.14 13.13
N CYS A 50 11.78 -2.24 13.44
CA CYS A 50 12.10 -0.90 13.93
C CYS A 50 11.08 -0.43 14.99
N GLU A 51 11.54 0.39 15.94
CA GLU A 51 10.67 1.02 16.92
C GLU A 51 10.08 2.31 16.33
N LEU A 52 8.76 2.38 16.29
CA LEU A 52 7.98 3.51 15.79
C LEU A 52 7.07 4.04 16.89
N PRO A 53 6.78 5.34 16.91
CA PRO A 53 5.84 5.90 17.89
C PRO A 53 4.44 5.28 17.80
N ASN A 54 4.03 4.87 16.60
CA ASN A 54 2.70 4.32 16.36
C ASN A 54 2.67 3.48 15.07
N THR A 55 2.54 2.16 15.21
CA THR A 55 2.42 1.21 14.09
C THR A 55 1.10 1.37 13.32
N PHE A 56 0.01 1.72 14.02
CA PHE A 56 -1.31 1.90 13.42
C PHE A 56 -1.30 3.03 12.39
N LEU A 57 -0.61 4.14 12.65
CA LEU A 57 -0.48 5.23 11.68
C LEU A 57 0.20 4.75 10.39
N VAL A 58 1.23 3.91 10.47
CA VAL A 58 1.88 3.33 9.28
C VAL A 58 0.89 2.53 8.44
N PHE A 59 0.04 1.72 9.06
CA PHE A 59 -0.99 0.98 8.35
C PHE A 59 -2.06 1.88 7.73
N VAL A 60 -2.47 2.96 8.41
CA VAL A 60 -3.40 3.96 7.84
C VAL A 60 -2.78 4.64 6.62
N PHE A 61 -1.53 5.11 6.72
CA PHE A 61 -0.81 5.69 5.59
C PHE A 61 -0.69 4.72 4.41
N LYS A 62 -0.38 3.44 4.68
CA LYS A 62 -0.34 2.39 3.66
C LYS A 62 -1.70 2.19 2.98
N ALA A 63 -2.79 2.13 3.74
CA ALA A 63 -4.12 1.96 3.18
C ALA A 63 -4.48 3.14 2.26
N ILE A 64 -4.23 4.38 2.71
CA ILE A 64 -4.45 5.59 1.90
C ILE A 64 -3.58 5.55 0.63
N TYR A 65 -2.31 5.18 0.75
CA TYR A 65 -1.38 5.06 -0.38
C TYR A 65 -1.88 4.06 -1.43
N ILE A 66 -2.34 2.88 -1.00
CA ILE A 66 -2.87 1.85 -1.89
C ILE A 66 -4.11 2.36 -2.62
N LEU A 67 -5.05 2.99 -1.91
CA LEU A 67 -6.27 3.53 -2.53
C LEU A 67 -5.96 4.67 -3.51
N PHE A 68 -5.04 5.57 -3.14
CA PHE A 68 -4.60 6.70 -3.96
C PHE A 68 -4.01 6.24 -5.30
N TRP A 69 -3.06 5.31 -5.28
CA TRP A 69 -2.44 4.80 -6.50
C TRP A 69 -3.39 3.97 -7.35
N THR A 70 -4.26 3.18 -6.71
CA THR A 70 -5.33 2.46 -7.41
C THR A 70 -6.23 3.43 -8.17
N PHE A 71 -6.60 4.55 -7.54
CA PHE A 71 -7.40 5.59 -8.17
C PHE A 71 -6.67 6.25 -9.36
N ILE A 72 -5.39 6.60 -9.22
CA ILE A 72 -4.58 7.16 -10.31
C ILE A 72 -4.50 6.20 -11.50
N LEU A 73 -4.12 4.95 -11.25
CA LEU A 73 -3.97 3.94 -12.31
C LEU A 73 -5.28 3.70 -13.05
N ASN A 74 -6.40 3.63 -12.31
CA ASN A 74 -7.72 3.45 -12.90
C ASN A 74 -8.16 4.68 -13.70
N SER A 75 -7.87 5.89 -13.20
CA SER A 75 -8.23 7.15 -13.87
C SER A 75 -7.46 7.33 -15.18
N LEU A 76 -6.15 7.06 -15.18
CA LEU A 76 -5.31 7.11 -16.38
C LEU A 76 -5.78 6.11 -17.44
N CYS A 77 -6.08 4.87 -17.03
CA CYS A 77 -6.60 3.87 -17.93
C CYS A 77 -7.96 4.28 -18.53
N LYS A 78 -8.89 4.79 -17.71
CA LYS A 78 -10.21 5.26 -18.18
C LYS A 78 -10.12 6.49 -19.08
N ALA A 79 -9.07 7.30 -18.94
CA ALA A 79 -8.78 8.43 -19.81
C ALA A 79 -8.13 8.03 -21.16
N GLY A 80 -7.92 6.73 -21.41
CA GLY A 80 -7.33 6.22 -22.66
C GLY A 80 -5.83 5.95 -22.59
N TYR A 81 -5.16 6.30 -21.47
CA TYR A 81 -3.73 6.10 -21.28
C TYR A 81 -3.40 4.71 -20.71
N LYS A 82 -3.88 3.65 -21.38
CA LYS A 82 -3.75 2.26 -20.91
C LYS A 82 -2.29 1.81 -20.75
N GLU A 83 -1.45 2.11 -21.74
CA GLU A 83 -0.03 1.72 -21.72
C GLU A 83 0.75 2.45 -20.61
N ILE A 84 0.45 3.73 -20.38
CA ILE A 84 1.04 4.50 -19.29
C ILE A 84 0.60 3.93 -17.93
N SER A 85 -0.67 3.55 -17.79
CA SER A 85 -1.17 2.91 -16.57
C SER A 85 -0.39 1.62 -16.27
N TRP A 86 -0.09 0.79 -17.28
CA TRP A 86 0.73 -0.42 -17.11
C TRP A 86 2.18 -0.12 -16.70
N PHE A 87 2.82 0.85 -17.34
CA PHE A 87 4.16 1.29 -16.97
C PHE A 87 4.20 1.78 -15.51
N LEU A 88 3.16 2.51 -15.09
CA LEU A 88 3.04 3.06 -13.75
C LEU A 88 2.64 2.04 -12.68
N VAL A 89 2.26 0.79 -12.99
CA VAL A 89 1.93 -0.22 -11.94
C VAL A 89 3.13 -0.51 -11.04
N LEU A 90 4.35 -0.53 -11.61
CA LEU A 90 5.56 -0.89 -10.89
C LEU A 90 6.05 0.25 -9.98
N LEU A 91 5.87 1.50 -10.40
CA LEU A 91 6.32 2.69 -9.68
C LEU A 91 5.83 2.79 -8.23
N PRO A 92 4.53 2.64 -7.90
CA PRO A 92 4.06 2.69 -6.52
C PRO A 92 4.54 1.51 -5.67
N LEU A 93 4.77 0.34 -6.28
CA LEU A 93 5.33 -0.79 -5.54
C LEU A 93 6.76 -0.47 -5.11
N ILE A 94 7.62 -0.04 -6.05
CA ILE A 94 9.00 0.33 -5.75
C ILE A 94 9.04 1.49 -4.75
N LEU A 95 8.25 2.54 -4.97
CA LEU A 95 8.22 3.72 -4.13
C LEU A 95 7.81 3.38 -2.68
N LEU A 96 6.84 2.47 -2.48
CA LEU A 96 6.47 2.01 -1.14
C LEU A 96 7.63 1.30 -0.44
N PHE A 97 8.38 0.44 -1.15
CA PHE A 97 9.56 -0.22 -0.57
C PHE A 97 10.68 0.78 -0.25
N VAL A 98 10.88 1.81 -1.08
CA VAL A 98 11.85 2.89 -0.78
C VAL A 98 11.44 3.64 0.49
N ILE A 99 10.17 4.03 0.62
CA ILE A 99 9.68 4.72 1.82
C ILE A 99 9.84 3.84 3.07
N LEU A 100 9.49 2.56 2.99
CA LEU A 100 9.66 1.63 4.10
C LEU A 100 11.14 1.42 4.45
N GLY A 101 12.02 1.31 3.45
CA GLY A 101 13.47 1.21 3.66
C GLY A 101 14.04 2.44 4.35
N LEU A 102 13.59 3.64 3.96
CA LEU A 102 13.97 4.89 4.63
C LEU A 102 13.48 4.91 6.08
N ILE A 103 12.24 4.52 6.34
CA ILE A 103 11.70 4.42 7.71
C ILE A 103 12.54 3.44 8.54
N ILE A 104 12.87 2.26 8.00
CA ILE A 104 13.71 1.29 8.70
C ILE A 104 15.05 1.94 9.02
N ILE A 105 15.76 2.53 8.06
CA ILE A 105 17.07 3.16 8.31
C ILE A 105 16.99 4.26 9.37
N THR A 106 15.96 5.12 9.34
CA THR A 106 15.83 6.24 10.30
C THR A 106 15.49 5.77 11.70
N TYR A 107 14.73 4.68 11.86
CA TYR A 107 14.25 4.19 13.16
C TYR A 107 15.03 2.96 13.68
N SER A 108 15.83 2.28 12.86
CA SER A 108 16.75 1.21 13.28
C SER A 108 18.07 1.76 13.83
N ALA A 109 18.41 3.01 13.50
CA ALA A 109 19.63 3.68 13.95
C ALA A 109 19.48 4.43 15.29
N ALA A 110 18.40 4.20 16.06
CA ALA A 110 18.32 4.65 17.44
C ALA A 110 19.07 3.65 18.33
N PRO A 111 20.40 3.82 18.45
CA PRO A 111 20.91 4.41 19.68
C PRO A 111 22.01 5.43 19.37
N LEU A 112 21.82 6.71 19.74
CA LEU A 112 22.90 7.67 20.02
C LEU A 112 22.29 8.97 20.58
N LEU A 113 21.71 8.86 21.78
CA LEU A 113 21.75 9.80 22.92
C LEU A 113 20.71 9.37 23.96
#